data_AF-A0A3P1BUD3-F1
#
_entry.id   AF-A0A3P1BUD3-F1
#
_cell.length_a   1.000
_cell.length_b   1.000
_cell.length_c   1.000
_cell.angle_alpha   90.00
_cell.angle_beta   90.00
_cell.angle_gamma   90.00
#
_symmetry.space_group_name_H-M   'P 1'
#
loop_
_entity.id
_entity.type
_entity.pdbx_description
1 polymer ?
#
loop_
_entity_poly.entity_id
_entity_poly.type
_entity_poly.pdbx_seq_one_letter_code
_entity_poly.pdbx_strand_id
1 'polypeptide(L)'
;MKTRFSALVLLICLSGQLSAQPIALHPENPHYFSYKGKPTVLITSGEHYGAVLNLDFDFITYLNTLQKDGLNLTRTFTGAYREAPGDFGIENNTMAPKYNRYSCPWAKSEQDGYALAGKKFDLSRWDDAYFKRLKEFVGAAEQRGIIVELALFCPFYEEGMWSISPMYSFNNVNKLGHIGRNDVYTLDKNGGLLAVQEAMVRKIVTELNGFGNLLFEICNEPYFGGVQLNWQHRIADVIVEAEKNLPNKHLITQNIANGAAQIEKPHPAVSVFNFHYATPPKTVPLNYGLNKVIGDNETGFRGTADSTYRKEGWEFLLAGGGLYNNLDYSFTSVLPDGTYQPGPKSPGGGSPALRKQLAVLKDFMYSLDFVRMKPDTVLLASPLPANLRFHALGETGKQYGIYVYNRNHPKRNEPLTLSLNLPGGRYRITYVEPETNRPEAAEKTPAFRRFGDPDNPRFRSGSGRNFTYPMTGSHWVRTRYLNKGAWISRSVSTGILITSRS
;
A
#
# COMPACT_ATOMS: atom_id res chain seq x y z
N MET A 1 -31.20 15.71 -67.60
CA MET A 1 -29.91 15.31 -67.00
C MET A 1 -29.61 16.17 -65.77
N LYS A 2 -29.84 15.66 -64.56
CA LYS A 2 -29.22 16.18 -63.32
C LYS A 2 -28.98 14.99 -62.40
N THR A 3 -27.78 14.43 -62.50
CA THR A 3 -27.23 13.38 -61.64
C THR A 3 -26.98 13.96 -60.25
N ARG A 4 -27.61 13.39 -59.22
CA ARG A 4 -27.29 13.66 -57.81
C ARG A 4 -26.21 12.69 -57.37
N PHE A 5 -25.02 13.20 -57.05
CA PHE A 5 -23.98 12.47 -56.35
C PHE A 5 -24.32 12.45 -54.85
N SER A 6 -24.56 11.27 -54.30
CA SER A 6 -24.60 11.06 -52.85
C SER A 6 -23.16 10.84 -52.36
N ALA A 7 -22.63 11.78 -51.58
CA ALA A 7 -21.37 11.61 -50.87
C ALA A 7 -21.63 10.79 -49.59
N LEU A 8 -21.16 9.55 -49.56
CA LEU A 8 -21.15 8.71 -48.37
C LEU A 8 -19.91 9.07 -47.53
N VAL A 9 -20.10 9.74 -46.40
CA VAL A 9 -19.04 9.99 -45.42
C VAL A 9 -18.87 8.73 -44.59
N LEU A 10 -17.80 7.98 -44.83
CA LEU A 10 -17.41 6.83 -44.03
C LEU A 10 -16.69 7.33 -42.77
N LEU A 11 -17.38 7.36 -41.62
CA LEU A 11 -16.74 7.56 -40.32
C LEU A 11 -15.97 6.28 -39.98
N ILE A 12 -14.66 6.28 -40.20
CA ILE A 12 -13.77 5.27 -39.64
C ILE A 12 -13.63 5.58 -38.16
N CYS A 13 -14.42 4.88 -37.33
CA CYS A 13 -14.13 4.77 -35.90
C CYS A 13 -12.82 3.99 -35.75
N LEU A 14 -11.69 4.71 -35.68
CA LEU A 14 -10.50 4.18 -35.05
C LEU A 14 -10.79 4.03 -33.56
N SER A 15 -11.41 2.91 -33.19
CA SER A 15 -11.31 2.36 -31.84
C SER A 15 -9.86 1.91 -31.67
N GLY A 16 -8.96 2.87 -31.44
CA GLY A 16 -7.67 2.56 -30.86
C GLY A 16 -7.94 1.80 -29.58
N GLN A 17 -7.59 0.52 -29.56
CA GLN A 17 -7.36 -0.17 -28.31
C GLN A 17 -6.29 0.66 -27.60
N LEU A 18 -6.71 1.54 -26.68
CA LEU A 18 -5.82 1.99 -25.62
C LEU A 18 -5.46 0.70 -24.90
N SER A 19 -4.32 0.10 -25.29
CA SER A 19 -3.63 -0.83 -24.44
C SER A 19 -3.56 -0.16 -23.08
N ALA A 20 -4.15 -0.81 -22.06
CA ALA A 20 -4.20 -0.27 -20.73
C ALA A 20 -2.75 -0.04 -20.29
N GLN A 21 -2.30 1.21 -20.33
CA GLN A 21 -0.95 1.55 -19.94
C GLN A 21 -0.74 1.08 -18.50
N PRO A 22 0.40 0.43 -18.21
CA PRO A 22 0.69 -0.01 -16.86
C PRO A 22 0.69 1.19 -15.91
N ILE A 23 0.34 0.95 -14.64
CA ILE A 23 0.56 1.92 -13.58
C ILE A 23 2.00 2.42 -13.64
N ALA A 24 2.17 3.73 -13.60
CA ALA A 24 3.45 4.40 -13.72
C ALA A 24 3.64 5.41 -12.59
N LEU A 25 4.86 5.92 -12.42
CA LEU A 25 5.07 7.13 -11.62
C LEU A 25 4.37 8.31 -12.29
N HIS A 26 3.78 9.21 -11.51
CA HIS A 26 3.14 10.39 -12.07
C HIS A 26 4.20 11.32 -12.67
N PRO A 27 4.05 11.78 -13.93
CA PRO A 27 5.11 12.50 -14.65
C PRO A 27 5.45 13.86 -14.01
N GLU A 28 4.46 14.53 -13.40
CA GLU A 28 4.68 15.81 -12.72
C GLU A 28 5.12 15.68 -11.27
N ASN A 29 4.90 14.52 -10.64
CA ASN A 29 5.26 14.29 -9.25
C ASN A 29 5.50 12.79 -9.01
N PRO A 30 6.75 12.31 -9.19
CA PRO A 30 7.06 10.89 -9.16
C PRO A 30 7.02 10.26 -7.75
N HIS A 31 6.61 11.01 -6.73
CA HIS A 31 6.26 10.47 -5.41
C HIS A 31 4.89 9.78 -5.39
N TYR A 32 4.09 9.96 -6.45
CA TYR A 32 2.77 9.38 -6.61
C TYR A 32 2.67 8.59 -7.91
N PHE A 33 1.58 7.87 -8.07
CA PHE A 33 1.31 7.06 -9.26
C PHE A 33 0.41 7.79 -10.25
N SER A 34 0.46 7.37 -11.51
CA SER A 34 -0.57 7.60 -12.51
C SER A 34 -1.10 6.25 -12.96
N TYR A 35 -2.42 6.07 -12.89
CA TYR A 35 -3.07 4.86 -13.38
C TYR A 35 -4.31 5.23 -14.18
N LYS A 36 -4.41 4.71 -15.41
CA LYS A 36 -5.47 5.06 -16.38
C LYS A 36 -5.64 6.59 -16.54
N GLY A 37 -4.52 7.31 -16.58
CA GLY A 37 -4.47 8.77 -16.75
C GLY A 37 -4.87 9.59 -15.51
N LYS A 38 -5.00 8.97 -14.34
CA LYS A 38 -5.42 9.65 -13.10
C LYS A 38 -4.29 9.64 -12.06
N PRO A 39 -4.01 10.77 -11.38
CA PRO A 39 -3.22 10.77 -10.16
C PRO A 39 -3.74 9.75 -9.16
N THR A 40 -2.84 8.93 -8.61
CA THR A 40 -3.19 7.78 -7.78
C THR A 40 -2.24 7.67 -6.59
N VAL A 41 -2.81 7.51 -5.39
CA VAL A 41 -2.16 6.91 -4.22
C VAL A 41 -2.68 5.49 -4.04
N LEU A 42 -1.88 4.60 -3.46
CA LEU A 42 -2.27 3.22 -3.21
C LEU A 42 -2.52 3.02 -1.72
N ILE A 43 -3.74 2.62 -1.36
CA ILE A 43 -4.17 2.46 0.04
C ILE A 43 -4.96 1.17 0.15
N THR A 44 -4.57 0.31 1.08
CA THR A 44 -5.32 -0.91 1.38
C THR A 44 -5.13 -1.43 2.80
N SER A 45 -5.93 -2.43 3.11
CA SER A 45 -5.87 -3.31 4.28
C SER A 45 -6.21 -4.70 3.74
N GLY A 46 -5.18 -5.44 3.35
CA GLY A 46 -5.26 -6.65 2.52
C GLY A 46 -4.92 -7.94 3.27
N GLU A 47 -5.21 -9.08 2.65
CA GLU A 47 -4.95 -10.41 3.22
C GLU A 47 -3.45 -10.72 3.37
N HIS A 48 -3.12 -11.76 4.17
CA HIS A 48 -1.74 -12.24 4.44
C HIS A 48 -1.14 -13.01 3.25
N TYR A 49 -1.10 -12.35 2.10
CA TYR A 49 -0.40 -12.69 0.85
C TYR A 49 -0.65 -14.05 0.18
N GLY A 50 -1.60 -14.84 0.67
CA GLY A 50 -1.89 -16.19 0.22
C GLY A 50 -2.89 -16.31 -0.93
N ALA A 51 -3.43 -15.20 -1.46
CA ALA A 51 -4.58 -15.22 -2.36
C ALA A 51 -4.43 -16.12 -3.59
N VAL A 52 -3.23 -16.19 -4.16
CA VAL A 52 -2.95 -17.04 -5.33
C VAL A 52 -2.52 -18.46 -4.90
N LEU A 53 -1.58 -18.56 -3.96
CA LEU A 53 -0.95 -19.84 -3.59
C LEU A 53 -1.85 -20.78 -2.76
N ASN A 54 -2.95 -20.26 -2.20
CA ASN A 54 -3.92 -21.04 -1.43
C ASN A 54 -5.17 -21.34 -2.25
N LEU A 55 -5.35 -22.61 -2.63
CA LEU A 55 -6.50 -23.05 -3.43
C LEU A 55 -7.83 -22.98 -2.69
N ASP A 56 -7.82 -22.84 -1.36
CA ASP A 56 -9.03 -22.69 -0.55
C ASP A 56 -9.45 -21.23 -0.38
N PHE A 57 -8.58 -20.27 -0.72
CA PHE A 57 -8.91 -18.85 -0.63
C PHE A 57 -9.70 -18.40 -1.87
N ASP A 58 -10.94 -17.95 -1.64
CA ASP A 58 -11.76 -17.32 -2.67
C ASP A 58 -11.36 -15.85 -2.86
N PHE A 59 -10.39 -15.65 -3.76
CA PHE A 59 -9.91 -14.30 -4.06
C PHE A 59 -10.96 -13.41 -4.73
N ILE A 60 -12.04 -13.96 -5.32
CA ILE A 60 -13.08 -13.12 -5.93
C ILE A 60 -13.89 -12.43 -4.83
N THR A 61 -14.28 -13.17 -3.80
CA THR A 61 -14.95 -12.60 -2.62
C THR A 61 -14.06 -11.55 -1.95
N TYR A 62 -12.77 -11.84 -1.77
CA TYR A 62 -11.79 -10.89 -1.24
C TYR A 62 -11.70 -9.59 -2.06
N LEU A 63 -11.49 -9.69 -3.37
CA LEU A 63 -11.36 -8.53 -4.24
C LEU A 63 -12.67 -7.72 -4.32
N ASN A 64 -13.82 -8.39 -4.28
CA ASN A 64 -15.12 -7.71 -4.17
C ASN A 64 -15.23 -6.91 -2.88
N THR A 65 -14.76 -7.45 -1.75
CA THR A 65 -14.72 -6.75 -0.46
C THR A 65 -13.82 -5.52 -0.55
N LEU A 66 -12.59 -5.64 -1.04
CA LEU A 66 -11.69 -4.49 -1.19
C LEU A 66 -12.30 -3.38 -2.05
N GLN A 67 -12.91 -3.74 -3.18
CA GLN A 67 -13.58 -2.78 -4.06
C GLN A 67 -14.76 -2.09 -3.35
N LYS A 68 -15.63 -2.87 -2.71
CA LYS A 68 -16.77 -2.37 -1.93
C LYS A 68 -16.33 -1.44 -0.81
N ASP A 69 -15.17 -1.70 -0.23
CA ASP A 69 -14.58 -0.90 0.84
C ASP A 69 -13.73 0.27 0.33
N GLY A 70 -13.66 0.47 -0.99
CA GLY A 70 -13.03 1.64 -1.61
C GLY A 70 -11.51 1.57 -1.68
N LEU A 71 -10.91 0.41 -1.38
CA LEU A 71 -9.46 0.18 -1.42
C LEU A 71 -9.00 -0.16 -2.84
N ASN A 72 -7.74 0.13 -3.17
CA ASN A 72 -7.23 0.04 -4.55
C ASN A 72 -5.87 -0.67 -4.69
N LEU A 73 -5.42 -1.38 -3.66
CA LEU A 73 -4.20 -2.18 -3.68
C LEU A 73 -4.47 -3.55 -3.04
N THR A 74 -3.75 -4.56 -3.49
CA THR A 74 -3.52 -5.80 -2.76
C THR A 74 -2.08 -6.25 -2.98
N ARG A 75 -1.48 -6.87 -1.96
CA ARG A 75 -0.17 -7.51 -2.07
C ARG A 75 -0.35 -9.02 -1.96
N THR A 76 0.34 -9.81 -2.79
CA THR A 76 0.26 -11.29 -2.74
C THR A 76 1.57 -11.91 -3.20
N PHE A 77 1.83 -13.16 -2.81
CA PHE A 77 3.09 -13.85 -3.13
C PHE A 77 2.89 -14.84 -4.27
N THR A 78 3.93 -15.04 -5.06
CA THR A 78 3.93 -16.00 -6.18
C THR A 78 3.75 -17.45 -5.73
N GLY A 79 4.06 -17.77 -4.48
CA GLY A 79 4.16 -19.14 -4.02
C GLY A 79 5.56 -19.73 -4.18
N ALA A 80 6.61 -18.97 -4.52
CA ALA A 80 8.00 -19.43 -4.32
C ALA A 80 8.34 -19.63 -2.83
N TYR A 81 7.64 -18.90 -1.97
CA TYR A 81 7.61 -19.03 -0.52
C TYR A 81 6.19 -19.36 -0.06
N ARG A 82 6.09 -20.10 1.05
CA ARG A 82 4.84 -20.39 1.76
C ARG A 82 5.15 -20.63 3.23
N GLU A 83 4.12 -20.53 4.06
CA GLU A 83 4.17 -20.85 5.48
C GLU A 83 3.61 -22.27 5.74
N ALA A 84 3.95 -22.83 6.89
CA ALA A 84 3.36 -24.04 7.44
C ALA A 84 2.13 -23.69 8.32
N PRO A 85 1.13 -24.58 8.43
CA PRO A 85 0.05 -24.39 9.40
C PRO A 85 0.59 -24.18 10.81
N GLY A 86 0.24 -23.05 11.44
CA GLY A 86 0.69 -22.67 12.79
C GLY A 86 1.83 -21.65 12.83
N ASP A 87 2.50 -21.38 11.70
CA ASP A 87 3.54 -20.36 11.63
C ASP A 87 2.99 -18.99 12.08
N PHE A 88 3.82 -18.28 12.84
CA PHE A 88 3.54 -16.96 13.44
C PHE A 88 2.27 -16.89 14.33
N GLY A 89 1.65 -18.03 14.66
CA GLY A 89 0.41 -18.06 15.43
C GLY A 89 -0.80 -17.47 14.68
N ILE A 90 -0.74 -17.39 13.34
CA ILE A 90 -1.83 -16.84 12.52
C ILE A 90 -2.92 -17.91 12.33
N GLU A 91 -4.13 -17.60 12.77
CA GLU A 91 -5.29 -18.49 12.64
C GLU A 91 -5.84 -18.46 11.20
N ASN A 92 -6.16 -19.63 10.63
CA ASN A 92 -6.70 -19.77 9.28
C ASN A 92 -5.88 -19.04 8.19
N ASN A 93 -4.57 -18.95 8.41
CA ASN A 93 -3.59 -18.24 7.62
C ASN A 93 -3.71 -18.51 6.12
N THR A 94 -3.85 -17.45 5.32
CA THR A 94 -3.95 -17.54 3.86
C THR A 94 -2.63 -18.03 3.24
N MET A 95 -1.46 -17.67 3.79
CA MET A 95 -0.15 -18.11 3.31
C MET A 95 0.23 -19.55 3.72
N ALA A 96 -0.53 -20.18 4.61
CA ALA A 96 -0.33 -21.57 5.02
C ALA A 96 -1.43 -22.51 4.50
N PRO A 97 -1.49 -22.79 3.18
CA PRO A 97 -2.45 -23.74 2.63
C PRO A 97 -2.38 -25.09 3.34
N LYS A 98 -3.55 -25.72 3.47
CA LYS A 98 -3.69 -27.10 3.92
C LYS A 98 -2.91 -28.05 2.99
N TYR A 99 -2.66 -29.26 3.48
CA TYR A 99 -2.02 -30.31 2.68
C TYR A 99 -2.73 -30.49 1.33
N ASN A 100 -1.95 -30.58 0.26
CA ASN A 100 -2.43 -30.66 -1.13
C ASN A 100 -3.25 -29.45 -1.64
N ARG A 101 -3.35 -28.34 -0.89
CA ARG A 101 -4.07 -27.11 -1.28
C ARG A 101 -3.14 -25.94 -1.63
N TYR A 102 -1.84 -26.19 -1.67
CA TYR A 102 -0.82 -25.26 -2.10
C TYR A 102 -0.63 -25.30 -3.63
N SER A 103 -0.57 -24.13 -4.24
CA SER A 103 -0.29 -23.91 -5.66
C SER A 103 0.93 -23.00 -5.82
N CYS A 104 1.81 -23.31 -6.76
CA CYS A 104 3.03 -22.54 -7.04
C CYS A 104 3.41 -22.66 -8.53
N PRO A 105 4.41 -21.89 -9.01
CA PRO A 105 4.77 -21.86 -10.43
C PRO A 105 5.18 -23.21 -11.03
N TRP A 106 5.77 -24.09 -10.23
CA TRP A 106 6.35 -25.35 -10.70
C TRP A 106 5.38 -26.52 -10.60
N ALA A 107 5.35 -27.35 -11.64
CA ALA A 107 4.49 -28.52 -11.68
C ALA A 107 4.90 -29.58 -10.67
N LYS A 108 3.92 -30.35 -10.19
CA LYS A 108 4.16 -31.61 -9.49
C LYS A 108 4.72 -32.65 -10.46
N SER A 109 5.63 -33.47 -9.95
CA SER A 109 6.18 -34.66 -10.61
C SER A 109 5.33 -35.90 -10.31
N GLU A 110 5.76 -37.06 -10.82
CA GLU A 110 5.16 -38.36 -10.48
C GLU A 110 5.75 -39.00 -9.20
N GLN A 111 6.82 -38.42 -8.63
CA GLN A 111 7.51 -38.97 -7.45
C GLN A 111 6.90 -38.44 -6.15
N ASP A 112 6.56 -39.34 -5.22
CA ASP A 112 6.14 -38.96 -3.88
C ASP A 112 7.31 -38.42 -3.03
N GLY A 113 6.98 -37.70 -1.96
CA GLY A 113 7.95 -37.29 -0.94
C GLY A 113 8.11 -35.78 -0.77
N TYR A 114 7.08 -34.99 -1.08
CA TYR A 114 7.03 -33.60 -0.62
C TYR A 114 6.81 -33.54 0.90
N ALA A 115 7.54 -32.67 1.60
CA ALA A 115 7.52 -32.54 3.06
C ALA A 115 6.11 -32.31 3.66
N LEU A 116 5.22 -31.64 2.93
CA LEU A 116 3.84 -31.37 3.35
C LEU A 116 2.81 -32.21 2.59
N ALA A 117 3.17 -33.46 2.33
CA ALA A 117 2.40 -34.51 1.66
C ALA A 117 2.24 -34.36 0.14
N GLY A 118 2.23 -35.51 -0.53
CA GLY A 118 2.05 -35.63 -1.97
C GLY A 118 3.34 -35.67 -2.78
N LYS A 119 3.22 -35.29 -4.04
CA LYS A 119 4.28 -35.37 -5.05
C LYS A 119 5.31 -34.25 -4.91
N LYS A 120 6.58 -34.56 -5.16
CA LYS A 120 7.68 -33.61 -5.34
C LYS A 120 7.44 -32.73 -6.55
N PHE A 121 8.14 -31.60 -6.62
CA PHE A 121 8.08 -30.66 -7.74
C PHE A 121 9.13 -30.97 -8.82
N ASP A 122 8.82 -30.61 -10.06
CA ASP A 122 9.79 -30.51 -11.15
C ASP A 122 10.01 -29.05 -11.49
N LEU A 123 11.13 -28.50 -11.05
CA LEU A 123 11.50 -27.10 -11.22
C LEU A 123 11.78 -26.71 -12.68
N SER A 124 11.82 -27.69 -13.60
CA SER A 124 11.96 -27.47 -15.04
C SER A 124 10.61 -27.40 -15.78
N ARG A 125 9.49 -27.66 -15.09
CA ARG A 125 8.14 -27.68 -15.66
C ARG A 125 7.22 -26.68 -14.98
N TRP A 126 6.43 -25.98 -15.78
CA TRP A 126 5.43 -25.03 -15.31
C TRP A 126 4.10 -25.70 -14.99
N ASP A 127 3.41 -25.23 -13.95
CA ASP A 127 2.03 -25.59 -13.66
C ASP A 127 1.05 -24.64 -14.38
N ASP A 128 0.45 -25.10 -15.48
CA ASP A 128 -0.51 -24.31 -16.25
C ASP A 128 -1.74 -23.90 -15.43
N ALA A 129 -2.16 -24.71 -14.45
CA ALA A 129 -3.29 -24.38 -13.59
C ALA A 129 -2.95 -23.23 -12.64
N TYR A 130 -1.71 -23.19 -12.12
CA TYR A 130 -1.21 -22.04 -11.36
C TYR A 130 -1.20 -20.78 -12.21
N PHE A 131 -0.62 -20.81 -13.42
CA PHE A 131 -0.55 -19.61 -14.26
C PHE A 131 -1.92 -19.12 -14.72
N LYS A 132 -2.88 -20.04 -14.94
CA LYS A 132 -4.29 -19.68 -15.16
C LYS A 132 -4.86 -18.96 -13.94
N ARG A 133 -4.69 -19.51 -12.73
CA ARG A 133 -5.17 -18.90 -11.48
C ARG A 133 -4.56 -17.52 -11.22
N LEU A 134 -3.25 -17.37 -11.45
CA LEU A 134 -2.54 -16.10 -11.30
C LEU A 134 -3.12 -15.02 -12.24
N LYS A 135 -3.32 -15.36 -13.53
CA LYS A 135 -3.94 -14.44 -14.50
C LYS A 135 -5.39 -14.10 -14.15
N GLU A 136 -6.15 -15.06 -13.64
CA GLU A 136 -7.52 -14.83 -13.15
C GLU A 136 -7.55 -13.87 -11.97
N PHE A 137 -6.63 -14.01 -11.01
CA PHE A 137 -6.50 -13.08 -9.89
C PHE A 137 -6.16 -11.66 -10.35
N VAL A 138 -5.11 -11.50 -11.17
CA VAL A 138 -4.67 -10.18 -11.65
C VAL A 138 -5.74 -9.51 -12.51
N GLY A 139 -6.38 -10.26 -13.41
CA GLY A 139 -7.47 -9.75 -14.24
C GLY A 139 -8.72 -9.40 -13.43
N ALA A 140 -9.08 -10.20 -12.41
CA ALA A 140 -10.18 -9.88 -11.52
C ALA A 140 -9.89 -8.61 -10.69
N ALA A 141 -8.65 -8.41 -10.25
CA ALA A 141 -8.25 -7.18 -9.58
C ALA A 141 -8.33 -5.97 -10.54
N GLU A 142 -7.91 -6.13 -11.80
CA GLU A 142 -7.93 -5.06 -12.80
C GLU A 142 -9.35 -4.56 -13.09
N GLN A 143 -10.29 -5.50 -13.25
CA GLN A 143 -11.72 -5.21 -13.42
C GLN A 143 -12.31 -4.38 -12.27
N ARG A 144 -11.69 -4.47 -11.09
CA ARG A 144 -12.11 -3.76 -9.87
C ARG A 144 -11.33 -2.47 -9.63
N GLY A 145 -10.36 -2.14 -10.48
CA GLY A 145 -9.47 -1.00 -10.29
C GLY A 145 -8.49 -1.17 -9.13
N ILE A 146 -8.15 -2.43 -8.81
CA ILE A 146 -7.21 -2.80 -7.74
C ILE A 146 -5.86 -3.11 -8.38
N ILE A 147 -4.82 -2.44 -7.89
CA ILE A 147 -3.43 -2.72 -8.23
C ILE A 147 -2.95 -3.94 -7.44
N VAL A 148 -2.19 -4.82 -8.09
CA VAL A 148 -1.54 -5.97 -7.47
C VAL A 148 -0.05 -5.65 -7.32
N GLU A 149 0.46 -5.68 -6.10
CA GLU A 149 1.89 -5.82 -5.84
C GLU A 149 2.20 -7.31 -5.66
N LEU A 150 2.98 -7.87 -6.59
CA LEU A 150 3.30 -9.30 -6.62
C LEU A 150 4.73 -9.52 -6.11
N ALA A 151 4.86 -10.06 -4.90
CA ALA A 151 6.15 -10.42 -4.33
C ALA A 151 6.67 -11.71 -4.96
N LEU A 152 7.78 -11.60 -5.69
CA LEU A 152 8.38 -12.71 -6.41
C LEU A 152 9.00 -13.72 -5.46
N PHE A 153 9.67 -13.24 -4.41
CA PHE A 153 10.41 -14.04 -3.44
C PHE A 153 10.22 -13.54 -2.00
N CYS A 154 10.68 -14.33 -1.04
CA CYS A 154 10.74 -14.02 0.38
C CYS A 154 11.89 -14.85 1.00
N PRO A 155 12.68 -14.30 1.96
CA PRO A 155 13.65 -15.08 2.71
C PRO A 155 12.96 -16.21 3.47
N PHE A 156 13.73 -17.25 3.76
CA PHE A 156 13.31 -18.28 4.69
C PHE A 156 13.79 -17.88 6.10
N TYR A 157 12.86 -17.46 6.95
CA TYR A 157 13.16 -17.00 8.31
C TYR A 157 13.77 -18.12 9.17
N GLU A 158 13.24 -19.33 9.03
CA GLU A 158 13.64 -20.52 9.78
C GLU A 158 13.86 -21.73 8.86
N GLU A 159 14.63 -22.71 9.34
CA GLU A 159 14.89 -23.96 8.59
C GLU A 159 13.60 -24.73 8.27
N GLY A 160 12.61 -24.67 9.17
CA GLY A 160 11.30 -25.30 8.94
C GLY A 160 10.62 -24.78 7.67
N MET A 161 10.69 -23.47 7.42
CA MET A 161 10.12 -22.83 6.23
C MET A 161 10.92 -23.16 4.97
N TRP A 162 12.25 -23.24 5.08
CA TRP A 162 13.09 -23.69 3.96
C TRP A 162 12.75 -25.14 3.56
N SER A 163 12.64 -26.02 4.55
CA SER A 163 12.42 -27.46 4.33
C SER A 163 11.13 -27.82 3.61
N ILE A 164 10.17 -26.88 3.53
CA ILE A 164 8.87 -27.06 2.83
C ILE A 164 8.79 -26.32 1.50
N SER A 165 9.86 -25.63 1.08
CA SER A 165 9.93 -24.96 -0.23
C SER A 165 10.01 -25.97 -1.36
N PRO A 166 9.37 -25.72 -2.53
CA PRO A 166 9.65 -26.46 -3.75
C PRO A 166 11.13 -26.47 -4.14
N MET A 167 11.87 -25.40 -3.81
CA MET A 167 13.28 -25.25 -4.14
C MET A 167 14.22 -26.06 -3.22
N TYR A 168 13.71 -26.64 -2.13
CA TYR A 168 14.51 -27.48 -1.24
C TYR A 168 14.82 -28.82 -1.90
N SER A 169 16.07 -29.30 -1.82
CA SER A 169 16.55 -30.46 -2.58
C SER A 169 15.78 -31.76 -2.37
N PHE A 170 15.13 -31.91 -1.22
CA PHE A 170 14.32 -33.09 -0.93
C PHE A 170 12.91 -33.03 -1.54
N ASN A 171 12.42 -31.81 -1.85
CA ASN A 171 11.09 -31.55 -2.37
C ASN A 171 11.02 -31.47 -3.89
N ASN A 172 12.15 -31.48 -4.60
CA ASN A 172 12.18 -31.48 -6.06
C ASN A 172 12.91 -32.70 -6.65
N VAL A 173 12.54 -33.09 -7.86
CA VAL A 173 13.18 -34.20 -8.59
C VAL A 173 14.48 -33.80 -9.30
N ASN A 174 14.72 -32.49 -9.44
CA ASN A 174 15.91 -31.93 -10.08
C ASN A 174 17.16 -32.03 -9.20
N LYS A 175 16.99 -32.34 -7.90
CA LYS A 175 18.05 -32.43 -6.88
C LYS A 175 18.85 -31.13 -6.72
N LEU A 176 18.23 -29.99 -7.02
CA LEU A 176 18.82 -28.66 -6.85
C LEU A 176 18.56 -28.13 -5.43
N GLY A 177 19.36 -27.16 -4.99
CA GLY A 177 19.14 -26.50 -3.70
C GLY A 177 19.59 -27.31 -2.49
N HIS A 178 20.62 -28.15 -2.64
CA HIS A 178 21.26 -28.83 -1.49
C HIS A 178 22.22 -27.87 -0.77
N ILE A 179 21.64 -26.82 -0.18
CA ILE A 179 22.33 -25.68 0.42
C ILE A 179 21.62 -25.21 1.69
N GLY A 180 22.29 -24.38 2.48
CA GLY A 180 21.67 -23.70 3.62
C GLY A 180 20.67 -22.63 3.17
N ARG A 181 19.66 -22.35 4.01
CA ARG A 181 18.59 -21.38 3.68
C ARG A 181 19.09 -19.98 3.31
N ASN A 182 20.21 -19.56 3.89
CA ASN A 182 20.81 -18.24 3.65
C ASN A 182 21.58 -18.14 2.33
N ASP A 183 21.85 -19.28 1.67
CA ASP A 183 22.57 -19.30 0.39
C ASP A 183 21.61 -19.29 -0.82
N VAL A 184 20.31 -19.45 -0.60
CA VAL A 184 19.28 -19.58 -1.67
C VAL A 184 19.23 -18.37 -2.59
N TYR A 185 19.41 -17.17 -2.03
CA TYR A 185 19.31 -15.89 -2.74
C TYR A 185 20.68 -15.21 -2.83
N THR A 186 21.64 -15.96 -3.37
CA THR A 186 23.02 -15.53 -3.63
C THR A 186 23.39 -15.78 -5.09
N LEU A 187 24.36 -15.04 -5.63
CA LEU A 187 24.81 -15.29 -7.01
C LEU A 187 25.75 -16.50 -7.13
N ASP A 188 26.50 -16.81 -6.06
CA ASP A 188 27.62 -17.75 -6.07
C ASP A 188 27.36 -19.06 -5.31
N LYS A 189 26.40 -19.09 -4.37
CA LYS A 189 26.14 -20.26 -3.49
C LYS A 189 24.75 -20.87 -3.63
N ASN A 190 23.93 -20.40 -4.58
CA ASN A 190 22.52 -20.78 -4.75
C ASN A 190 22.26 -22.25 -5.12
N GLY A 191 23.29 -23.11 -5.24
CA GLY A 191 23.08 -24.54 -5.47
C GLY A 191 22.33 -24.85 -6.77
N GLY A 192 22.50 -24.00 -7.80
CA GLY A 192 21.82 -24.08 -9.10
C GLY A 192 20.43 -23.45 -9.15
N LEU A 193 19.93 -22.92 -8.03
CA LEU A 193 18.59 -22.32 -7.96
C LEU A 193 18.48 -20.97 -8.67
N LEU A 194 19.59 -20.24 -8.88
CA LEU A 194 19.52 -18.95 -9.58
C LEU A 194 18.88 -19.09 -10.96
N ALA A 195 19.28 -20.10 -11.75
CA ALA A 195 18.69 -20.33 -13.07
C ALA A 195 17.17 -20.63 -12.99
N VAL A 196 16.73 -21.36 -11.97
CA VAL A 196 15.30 -21.66 -11.73
C VAL A 196 14.54 -20.39 -11.35
N GLN A 197 15.12 -19.57 -10.48
CA GLN A 197 14.55 -18.29 -10.05
C GLN A 197 14.42 -17.34 -11.23
N GLU A 198 15.47 -17.16 -12.04
CA GLU A 198 15.42 -16.31 -13.24
C GLU A 198 14.37 -16.80 -14.25
N ALA A 199 14.29 -18.12 -14.49
CA ALA A 199 13.28 -18.70 -15.37
C ALA A 199 11.85 -18.42 -14.87
N MET A 200 11.63 -18.53 -13.56
CA MET A 200 10.33 -18.22 -12.93
C MET A 200 9.96 -16.75 -13.13
N VAL A 201 10.90 -15.84 -12.89
CA VAL A 201 10.67 -14.40 -13.10
C VAL A 201 10.32 -14.11 -14.55
N ARG A 202 11.10 -14.61 -15.53
CA ARG A 202 10.81 -14.39 -16.96
C ARG A 202 9.43 -14.93 -17.34
N LYS A 203 9.07 -16.12 -16.85
CA LYS A 203 7.78 -16.75 -17.12
C LYS A 203 6.63 -15.92 -16.55
N ILE A 204 6.68 -15.53 -15.28
CA ILE A 204 5.65 -14.71 -14.63
C ILE A 204 5.50 -13.36 -15.32
N VAL A 205 6.62 -12.66 -15.57
CA VAL A 205 6.61 -11.36 -16.24
C VAL A 205 6.00 -11.45 -17.63
N THR A 206 6.32 -12.51 -18.39
CA THR A 206 5.74 -12.73 -19.73
C THR A 206 4.24 -13.03 -19.67
N GLU A 207 3.80 -13.91 -18.76
CA GLU A 207 2.39 -14.28 -18.59
C GLU A 207 1.52 -13.11 -18.15
N LEU A 208 2.09 -12.16 -17.40
CA LEU A 208 1.37 -11.02 -16.85
C LEU A 208 1.60 -9.71 -17.61
N ASN A 209 2.40 -9.70 -18.68
CA ASN A 209 2.75 -8.44 -19.34
C ASN A 209 1.52 -7.69 -19.86
N GLY A 210 0.44 -8.38 -20.24
CA GLY A 210 -0.77 -7.75 -20.77
C GLY A 210 -1.62 -6.96 -19.76
N PHE A 211 -1.37 -7.05 -18.45
CA PHE A 211 -2.19 -6.40 -17.42
C PHE A 211 -1.64 -5.02 -17.04
N GLY A 212 -2.49 -4.01 -16.88
CA GLY A 212 -2.01 -2.67 -16.53
C GLY A 212 -1.88 -2.42 -15.02
N ASN A 213 -2.40 -3.29 -14.18
CA ASN A 213 -2.58 -3.09 -12.73
C ASN A 213 -1.52 -3.79 -11.87
N LEU A 214 -0.26 -3.86 -12.31
CA LEU A 214 0.76 -4.69 -11.67
C LEU A 214 2.02 -3.92 -11.26
N LEU A 215 2.54 -4.25 -10.08
CA LEU A 215 3.86 -3.90 -9.58
C LEU A 215 4.61 -5.21 -9.28
N PHE A 216 5.86 -5.36 -9.74
CA PHE A 216 6.69 -6.51 -9.40
C PHE A 216 7.59 -6.18 -8.22
N GLU A 217 7.36 -6.83 -7.09
CA GLU A 217 8.24 -6.70 -5.93
C GLU A 217 9.30 -7.80 -5.95
N ILE A 218 10.57 -7.40 -5.86
CA ILE A 218 11.73 -8.29 -5.98
C ILE A 218 11.69 -9.38 -4.90
N CYS A 219 11.57 -8.97 -3.64
CA CYS A 219 11.63 -9.88 -2.50
C CYS A 219 10.98 -9.19 -1.29
N ASN A 220 10.14 -9.92 -0.58
CA ASN A 220 9.68 -9.55 0.75
C ASN A 220 10.86 -9.51 1.72
N GLU A 221 10.98 -8.47 2.55
CA GLU A 221 11.94 -8.36 3.67
C GLU A 221 13.38 -8.90 3.44
N PRO A 222 14.10 -8.48 2.39
CA PRO A 222 15.40 -9.04 2.06
C PRO A 222 16.51 -8.71 3.07
N TYR A 223 16.23 -7.87 4.06
CA TYR A 223 17.11 -7.62 5.21
C TYR A 223 17.14 -8.77 6.23
N PHE A 224 16.35 -9.82 6.02
CA PHE A 224 16.44 -11.09 6.73
C PHE A 224 16.97 -12.23 5.84
N GLY A 225 17.37 -13.35 6.46
CA GLY A 225 17.59 -14.63 5.77
C GLY A 225 18.64 -14.65 4.65
N GLY A 226 19.64 -13.76 4.70
CA GLY A 226 20.82 -13.83 3.84
C GLY A 226 20.64 -13.37 2.39
N VAL A 227 19.54 -12.68 2.05
CA VAL A 227 19.28 -12.21 0.68
C VAL A 227 20.29 -11.12 0.29
N GLN A 228 21.16 -11.40 -0.69
CA GLN A 228 22.20 -10.44 -1.09
C GLN A 228 21.65 -9.35 -2.03
N LEU A 229 22.16 -8.13 -1.89
CA LEU A 229 21.75 -6.99 -2.73
C LEU A 229 22.08 -7.21 -4.22
N ASN A 230 23.21 -7.85 -4.54
CA ASN A 230 23.57 -8.19 -5.93
C ASN A 230 22.59 -9.19 -6.57
N TRP A 231 22.04 -10.12 -5.79
CA TRP A 231 20.99 -11.04 -6.22
C TRP A 231 19.68 -10.27 -6.47
N GLN A 232 19.31 -9.34 -5.58
CA GLN A 232 18.14 -8.48 -5.80
C GLN A 232 18.27 -7.65 -7.09
N HIS A 233 19.45 -7.06 -7.34
CA HIS A 233 19.73 -6.34 -8.58
C HIS A 233 19.61 -7.25 -9.80
N ARG A 234 20.15 -8.48 -9.72
CA ARG A 234 20.01 -9.46 -10.80
C ARG A 234 18.55 -9.77 -11.11
N ILE A 235 17.70 -9.93 -10.11
CA ILE A 235 16.26 -10.15 -10.33
C ILE A 235 15.60 -8.92 -10.99
N ALA A 236 15.97 -7.70 -10.59
CA ALA A 236 15.49 -6.49 -11.26
C ALA A 236 15.90 -6.46 -12.75
N ASP A 237 17.15 -6.81 -13.06
CA ASP A 237 17.63 -6.92 -14.44
C ASP A 237 16.85 -7.97 -15.23
N VAL A 238 16.54 -9.12 -14.64
CA VAL A 238 15.75 -10.17 -15.30
C VAL A 238 14.34 -9.70 -15.64
N ILE A 239 13.70 -8.91 -14.79
CA ILE A 239 12.40 -8.27 -15.09
C ILE A 239 12.55 -7.35 -16.30
N VAL A 240 13.54 -6.44 -16.28
CA VAL A 240 13.81 -5.50 -17.38
C VAL A 240 14.09 -6.23 -18.69
N GLU A 241 14.91 -7.27 -18.65
CA GLU A 241 15.25 -8.10 -19.81
C GLU A 241 14.02 -8.84 -20.36
N ALA A 242 13.19 -9.41 -19.49
CA ALA A 242 11.97 -10.13 -19.89
C ALA A 242 10.98 -9.19 -20.59
N GLU A 243 10.83 -7.96 -20.09
CA GLU A 243 9.93 -7.00 -20.68
C GLU A 243 10.49 -6.27 -21.90
N LYS A 244 11.81 -6.30 -22.14
CA LYS A 244 12.49 -5.49 -23.17
C LYS A 244 11.76 -5.44 -24.52
N ASN A 245 11.25 -6.58 -24.98
CA ASN A 245 10.57 -6.73 -26.27
C ASN A 245 9.04 -6.92 -26.15
N LEU A 246 8.48 -6.79 -24.95
CA LEU A 246 7.05 -6.87 -24.68
C LEU A 246 6.41 -5.47 -24.67
N PRO A 247 5.09 -5.33 -24.87
CA PRO A 247 4.44 -4.02 -24.96
C PRO A 247 4.51 -3.20 -23.67
N ASN A 248 4.28 -3.83 -22.51
CA ASN A 248 4.25 -3.11 -21.24
C ASN A 248 5.60 -3.15 -20.52
N LYS A 249 5.83 -2.13 -19.68
CA LYS A 249 6.97 -2.01 -18.77
C LYS A 249 6.42 -1.70 -17.38
N HIS A 250 6.48 -2.67 -16.47
CA HIS A 250 5.92 -2.53 -15.14
C HIS A 250 6.90 -1.86 -14.19
N LEU A 251 6.37 -1.23 -13.14
CA LEU A 251 7.20 -0.72 -12.07
C LEU A 251 7.75 -1.89 -11.25
N ILE A 252 9.03 -1.78 -10.90
CA ILE A 252 9.71 -2.69 -9.99
C ILE A 252 9.76 -2.05 -8.60
N THR A 253 9.41 -2.82 -7.57
CA THR A 253 9.41 -2.40 -6.18
C THR A 253 10.43 -3.20 -5.38
N GLN A 254 10.99 -2.58 -4.33
CA GLN A 254 12.01 -3.18 -3.47
C GLN A 254 11.71 -2.87 -2.01
N ASN A 255 11.66 -3.90 -1.16
CA ASN A 255 11.69 -3.72 0.29
C ASN A 255 13.10 -3.33 0.76
N ILE A 256 13.17 -2.28 1.58
CA ILE A 256 14.44 -1.67 2.00
C ILE A 256 14.77 -1.98 3.46
N ALA A 257 13.82 -1.77 4.38
CA ALA A 257 14.02 -1.98 5.80
C ALA A 257 12.70 -2.03 6.58
N ASN A 258 12.75 -2.63 7.78
CA ASN A 258 11.82 -2.29 8.85
C ASN A 258 12.11 -0.88 9.38
N GLY A 259 11.08 -0.07 9.58
CA GLY A 259 11.17 1.29 10.08
C GLY A 259 11.74 2.27 9.04
N ALA A 260 13.03 2.56 9.12
CA ALA A 260 13.66 3.56 8.26
C ALA A 260 15.13 3.23 7.96
N ALA A 261 15.51 3.46 6.72
CA ALA A 261 16.89 3.45 6.25
C ALA A 261 17.04 4.46 5.11
N GLN A 262 18.24 5.03 4.96
CA GLN A 262 18.57 5.88 3.82
C GLN A 262 19.00 5.00 2.64
N ILE A 263 18.50 5.30 1.45
CA ILE A 263 18.83 4.59 0.22
C ILE A 263 19.96 5.36 -0.49
N GLU A 264 21.15 4.77 -0.51
CA GLU A 264 22.32 5.45 -1.09
C GLU A 264 22.50 5.19 -2.59
N LYS A 265 22.32 3.92 -3.01
CA LYS A 265 22.61 3.47 -4.38
C LYS A 265 21.47 2.57 -4.90
N PRO A 266 20.30 3.15 -5.19
CA PRO A 266 19.18 2.38 -5.71
C PRO A 266 19.51 1.80 -7.08
N HIS A 267 18.99 0.61 -7.37
CA HIS A 267 19.03 0.07 -8.72
C HIS A 267 18.21 0.97 -9.68
N PRO A 268 18.72 1.35 -10.87
CA PRO A 268 18.05 2.31 -11.75
C PRO A 268 16.68 1.87 -12.26
N ALA A 269 16.42 0.55 -12.30
CA ALA A 269 15.13 0.00 -12.70
C ALA A 269 14.06 0.05 -11.58
N VAL A 270 14.46 0.20 -10.31
CA VAL A 270 13.53 0.23 -9.19
C VAL A 270 12.88 1.62 -9.09
N SER A 271 11.57 1.64 -8.94
CA SER A 271 10.77 2.87 -8.94
C SER A 271 9.93 3.09 -7.70
N VAL A 272 9.74 2.05 -6.89
CA VAL A 272 8.99 2.11 -5.63
C VAL A 272 9.87 1.50 -4.53
N PHE A 273 10.09 2.24 -3.46
CA PHE A 273 10.88 1.80 -2.32
C PHE A 273 9.99 1.61 -1.10
N ASN A 274 9.82 0.36 -0.71
CA ASN A 274 8.92 -0.03 0.35
C ASN A 274 9.66 -0.23 1.67
N PHE A 275 9.02 0.17 2.74
CA PHE A 275 9.43 -0.03 4.12
C PHE A 275 8.31 -0.74 4.85
N HIS A 276 8.65 -1.51 5.86
CA HIS A 276 7.66 -2.19 6.71
C HIS A 276 7.65 -1.53 8.08
N TYR A 277 6.49 -1.50 8.73
CA TYR A 277 6.34 -0.94 10.09
C TYR A 277 6.90 0.48 10.17
N ALA A 278 6.64 1.30 9.15
CA ALA A 278 7.36 2.54 8.90
C ALA A 278 6.86 3.73 9.74
N THR A 279 6.23 3.48 10.88
CA THR A 279 5.76 4.51 11.82
C THR A 279 6.76 4.75 12.95
N PRO A 280 7.15 6.01 13.24
CA PRO A 280 6.83 7.24 12.51
C PRO A 280 7.51 7.27 11.13
N PRO A 281 6.95 8.00 10.13
CA PRO A 281 7.33 7.95 8.71
C PRO A 281 8.67 8.65 8.41
N LYS A 282 9.72 8.37 9.18
CA LYS A 282 11.08 8.91 9.02
C LYS A 282 11.70 8.53 7.68
N THR A 283 11.30 7.39 7.12
CA THR A 283 11.77 6.93 5.82
C THR A 283 11.44 7.91 4.69
N VAL A 284 10.29 8.61 4.78
CA VAL A 284 9.86 9.54 3.73
C VAL A 284 10.82 10.73 3.60
N PRO A 285 11.07 11.57 4.63
CA PRO A 285 11.99 12.69 4.50
C PRO A 285 13.45 12.25 4.26
N LEU A 286 13.87 11.07 4.74
CA LEU A 286 15.21 10.54 4.46
C LEU A 286 15.44 10.28 2.97
N ASN A 287 14.39 9.88 2.25
CA ASN A 287 14.48 9.40 0.86
C ASN A 287 13.71 10.26 -0.15
N TYR A 288 13.10 11.38 0.28
CA TYR A 288 12.30 12.25 -0.59
C TYR A 288 13.11 12.83 -1.76
N GLY A 289 14.43 13.00 -1.60
CA GLY A 289 15.31 13.47 -2.68
C GLY A 289 15.42 12.53 -3.89
N LEU A 290 15.00 11.26 -3.76
CA LEU A 290 15.05 10.28 -4.86
C LEU A 290 14.06 10.59 -5.99
N ASN A 291 13.04 11.40 -5.75
CA ASN A 291 11.94 11.65 -6.71
C ASN A 291 11.31 10.33 -7.19
N LYS A 292 10.97 9.46 -6.24
CA LYS A 292 10.36 8.14 -6.43
C LYS A 292 9.30 7.91 -5.35
N VAL A 293 8.45 6.91 -5.54
CA VAL A 293 7.45 6.54 -4.52
C VAL A 293 8.18 5.90 -3.34
N ILE A 294 7.85 6.37 -2.14
CA ILE A 294 8.16 5.72 -0.86
C ILE A 294 6.87 5.11 -0.33
N GLY A 295 6.91 3.82 0.01
CA GLY A 295 5.76 3.03 0.47
C GLY A 295 5.93 2.44 1.87
N ASP A 296 4.81 2.30 2.58
CA ASP A 296 4.66 1.46 3.78
C ASP A 296 3.78 0.28 3.38
N ASN A 297 4.36 -0.71 2.71
CA ASN A 297 3.59 -1.79 2.07
C ASN A 297 3.30 -2.98 3.00
N GLU A 298 3.69 -2.88 4.26
CA GLU A 298 3.34 -3.83 5.31
C GLU A 298 3.31 -3.14 6.68
N THR A 299 2.12 -3.09 7.27
CA THR A 299 1.93 -2.83 8.71
C THR A 299 1.31 -4.04 9.40
N GLY A 300 1.43 -4.12 10.72
CA GLY A 300 0.97 -5.24 11.52
C GLY A 300 1.73 -5.29 12.84
N PHE A 301 1.65 -6.40 13.57
CA PHE A 301 2.50 -6.66 14.75
C PHE A 301 2.40 -5.58 15.85
N ARG A 302 1.30 -4.82 15.86
CA ARG A 302 1.08 -3.66 16.75
C ARG A 302 -0.31 -3.66 17.39
N GLY A 303 -0.76 -4.84 17.79
CA GLY A 303 -2.07 -5.08 18.39
C GLY A 303 -3.21 -5.00 17.38
N THR A 304 -4.43 -5.20 17.85
CA THR A 304 -5.62 -5.41 16.99
C THR A 304 -6.45 -4.14 16.77
N ALA A 305 -6.05 -3.00 17.33
CA ALA A 305 -6.87 -1.80 17.31
C ALA A 305 -6.82 -1.08 15.95
N ASP A 306 -7.98 -0.88 15.30
CA ASP A 306 -8.11 -0.11 14.05
C ASP A 306 -7.47 1.28 14.14
N SER A 307 -7.55 1.92 15.31
CA SER A 307 -6.98 3.26 15.52
C SER A 307 -5.46 3.30 15.34
N THR A 308 -4.76 2.18 15.51
CA THR A 308 -3.32 2.07 15.25
C THR A 308 -3.10 2.26 13.76
N TYR A 309 -3.60 1.34 12.95
CA TYR A 309 -3.36 1.31 11.50
C TYR A 309 -3.98 2.50 10.76
N ARG A 310 -5.13 3.01 11.22
CA ARG A 310 -5.67 4.28 10.71
C ARG A 310 -4.66 5.42 10.88
N LYS A 311 -4.02 5.56 12.05
CA LYS A 311 -3.06 6.64 12.29
C LYS A 311 -1.82 6.50 11.44
N GLU A 312 -1.33 5.28 11.26
CA GLU A 312 -0.16 4.96 10.44
C GLU A 312 -0.42 5.33 8.96
N GLY A 313 -1.57 4.95 8.41
CA GLY A 313 -1.94 5.35 7.05
C GLY A 313 -2.02 6.87 6.86
N TRP A 314 -2.71 7.56 7.77
CA TRP A 314 -2.84 9.02 7.68
C TRP A 314 -1.48 9.74 7.81
N GLU A 315 -0.63 9.36 8.76
CA GLU A 315 0.67 10.01 8.91
C GLU A 315 1.62 9.72 7.76
N PHE A 316 1.59 8.50 7.21
CA PHE A 316 2.50 8.11 6.14
C PHE A 316 2.19 8.85 4.83
N LEU A 317 0.91 8.90 4.43
CA LEU A 317 0.47 9.61 3.21
C LEU A 317 0.69 11.12 3.35
N LEU A 318 0.36 11.72 4.51
CA LEU A 318 0.56 13.16 4.74
C LEU A 318 2.03 13.55 4.99
N ALA A 319 2.91 12.58 5.24
CA ALA A 319 4.35 12.79 5.24
C ALA A 319 4.96 12.81 3.83
N GLY A 320 4.19 12.48 2.78
CA GLY A 320 4.64 12.42 1.39
C GLY A 320 4.82 11.01 0.83
N GLY A 321 4.40 9.96 1.56
CA GLY A 321 4.36 8.60 1.03
C GLY A 321 3.28 8.45 -0.07
N GLY A 322 3.48 7.48 -0.96
CA GLY A 322 2.55 7.20 -2.08
C GLY A 322 1.78 5.89 -1.96
N LEU A 323 2.18 5.02 -1.03
CA LEU A 323 1.63 3.68 -0.83
C LEU A 323 1.52 3.36 0.66
N TYR A 324 0.35 2.87 1.09
CA TYR A 324 0.12 2.32 2.43
C TYR A 324 -0.67 1.00 2.35
N ASN A 325 -0.23 -0.01 3.09
CA ASN A 325 -0.91 -1.30 3.21
C ASN A 325 -0.89 -1.83 4.65
N ASN A 326 -2.06 -2.13 5.18
CA ASN A 326 -2.21 -2.87 6.42
C ASN A 326 -2.39 -4.38 6.19
N LEU A 327 -1.64 -5.22 6.91
CA LEU A 327 -1.97 -6.65 7.01
C LEU A 327 -3.25 -6.83 7.81
N ASP A 328 -4.28 -7.27 7.10
CA ASP A 328 -5.64 -7.42 7.61
C ASP A 328 -5.92 -8.88 7.92
N TYR A 329 -5.73 -9.23 9.18
CA TYR A 329 -5.94 -10.59 9.69
C TYR A 329 -7.43 -10.98 9.78
N SER A 330 -8.36 -10.08 9.40
CA SER A 330 -9.77 -10.44 9.25
C SER A 330 -10.05 -11.25 7.99
N PHE A 331 -9.17 -11.17 6.99
CA PHE A 331 -9.22 -12.06 5.82
C PHE A 331 -8.54 -13.37 6.15
N THR A 332 -9.28 -14.46 6.03
CA THR A 332 -8.75 -15.79 6.30
C THR A 332 -9.11 -16.75 5.16
N SER A 333 -8.44 -17.90 5.12
CA SER A 333 -8.76 -18.99 4.19
C SER A 333 -10.20 -19.49 4.27
N VAL A 334 -10.92 -19.22 5.36
CA VAL A 334 -12.33 -19.64 5.57
C VAL A 334 -13.33 -18.49 5.52
N LEU A 335 -12.89 -17.25 5.78
CA LEU A 335 -13.68 -16.02 5.70
C LEU A 335 -12.96 -15.01 4.79
N PRO A 336 -12.99 -15.22 3.46
CA PRO A 336 -12.33 -14.35 2.49
C PRO A 336 -13.04 -13.01 2.31
N ASP A 337 -14.21 -12.80 2.91
CA ASP A 337 -14.94 -11.54 2.94
C ASP A 337 -14.43 -10.57 4.02
N GLY A 338 -13.48 -11.00 4.85
CA GLY A 338 -12.83 -10.14 5.84
C GLY A 338 -13.68 -9.89 7.08
N THR A 339 -14.56 -10.83 7.45
CA THR A 339 -15.40 -10.72 8.65
C THR A 339 -14.87 -11.51 9.84
N TYR A 340 -13.72 -12.20 9.71
CA TYR A 340 -13.07 -12.81 10.87
C TYR A 340 -12.70 -11.72 11.88
N GLN A 341 -12.79 -12.04 13.17
CA GLN A 341 -12.38 -11.12 14.24
C GLN A 341 -11.07 -11.62 14.84
N PRO A 342 -9.92 -11.00 14.50
CA PRO A 342 -8.63 -11.42 15.03
C PRO A 342 -8.63 -11.36 16.56
N GLY A 343 -8.28 -12.48 17.19
CA GLY A 343 -8.18 -12.56 18.64
C GLY A 343 -7.00 -11.76 19.21
N PRO A 344 -6.90 -11.60 20.54
CA PRO A 344 -5.79 -10.85 21.19
C PRO A 344 -4.39 -11.39 20.93
N LYS A 345 -4.29 -12.65 20.47
CA LYS A 345 -3.03 -13.31 20.09
C LYS A 345 -2.66 -13.11 18.61
N SER A 346 -3.57 -12.55 17.81
CA SER A 346 -3.27 -12.27 16.41
C SER A 346 -2.10 -11.28 16.34
N PRO A 347 -1.17 -11.45 15.38
CA PRO A 347 -0.06 -10.52 15.25
C PRO A 347 -0.53 -9.10 14.98
N GLY A 348 -1.61 -8.90 14.23
CA GLY A 348 -2.15 -7.59 13.92
C GLY A 348 -3.67 -7.52 13.98
N GLY A 349 -4.19 -6.38 13.54
CA GLY A 349 -5.63 -6.13 13.46
C GLY A 349 -6.15 -6.32 12.05
N GLY A 350 -7.12 -5.48 11.70
CA GLY A 350 -7.87 -5.61 10.46
C GLY A 350 -9.33 -5.86 10.75
N SER A 351 -10.19 -5.11 10.08
CA SER A 351 -11.63 -5.17 10.29
C SER A 351 -12.38 -4.49 9.14
N PRO A 352 -13.67 -4.83 8.94
CA PRO A 352 -14.52 -4.06 8.03
C PRO A 352 -14.55 -2.56 8.36
N ALA A 353 -14.44 -2.19 9.64
CA ALA A 353 -14.43 -0.79 10.04
C ALA A 353 -13.13 -0.09 9.64
N LEU A 354 -11.96 -0.70 9.86
CA LEU A 354 -10.67 -0.15 9.43
C LEU A 354 -10.65 0.10 7.92
N ARG A 355 -11.14 -0.85 7.11
CA ARG A 355 -11.19 -0.68 5.65
C ARG A 355 -11.99 0.55 5.24
N LYS A 356 -13.16 0.78 5.86
CA LYS A 356 -13.94 2.01 5.65
C LYS A 356 -13.20 3.28 6.12
N GLN A 357 -12.45 3.21 7.22
CA GLN A 357 -11.65 4.34 7.72
C GLN A 357 -10.49 4.69 6.77
N LEU A 358 -9.86 3.69 6.15
CA LEU A 358 -8.82 3.92 5.13
C LEU A 358 -9.42 4.44 3.81
N ALA A 359 -10.67 4.12 3.49
CA ALA A 359 -11.40 4.77 2.41
C ALA A 359 -11.54 6.28 2.66
N VAL A 360 -11.76 6.72 3.91
CA VAL A 360 -11.79 8.14 4.28
C VAL A 360 -10.44 8.81 4.00
N LEU A 361 -9.32 8.16 4.31
CA LEU A 361 -7.99 8.66 3.97
C LEU A 361 -7.83 8.83 2.45
N LYS A 362 -8.25 7.82 1.67
CA LYS A 362 -8.18 7.87 0.21
C LYS A 362 -9.03 9.02 -0.36
N ASP A 363 -10.27 9.16 0.11
CA ASP A 363 -11.17 10.25 -0.28
C ASP A 363 -10.59 11.62 0.08
N PHE A 364 -9.99 11.74 1.27
CA PHE A 364 -9.28 12.95 1.69
C PHE A 364 -8.14 13.28 0.75
N MET A 365 -7.27 12.31 0.42
CA MET A 365 -6.17 12.52 -0.52
C MET A 365 -6.68 12.96 -1.90
N TYR A 366 -7.75 12.35 -2.41
CA TYR A 366 -8.34 12.72 -3.71
C TYR A 366 -9.14 14.01 -3.70
N SER A 367 -9.43 14.59 -2.53
CA SER A 367 -9.95 15.96 -2.42
C SER A 367 -8.87 17.04 -2.61
N LEU A 368 -7.59 16.65 -2.58
CA LEU A 368 -6.44 17.49 -2.83
C LEU A 368 -5.97 17.36 -4.29
N ASP A 369 -5.35 18.40 -4.83
CA ASP A 369 -4.45 18.25 -5.98
C ASP A 369 -3.04 17.93 -5.45
N PHE A 370 -2.93 16.74 -4.85
CA PHE A 370 -1.72 16.28 -4.15
C PHE A 370 -0.49 16.18 -5.09
N VAL A 371 -0.70 16.10 -6.41
CA VAL A 371 0.38 16.15 -7.40
C VAL A 371 1.13 17.48 -7.32
N ARG A 372 0.47 18.59 -7.02
CA ARG A 372 1.09 19.91 -6.84
C ARG A 372 1.67 20.14 -5.45
N MET A 373 1.46 19.20 -4.54
CA MET A 373 1.83 19.35 -3.14
C MET A 373 3.12 18.57 -2.81
N LYS A 374 3.77 18.99 -1.74
CA LYS A 374 4.93 18.30 -1.16
C LYS A 374 4.87 18.35 0.37
N PRO A 375 5.63 17.52 1.10
CA PRO A 375 5.75 17.62 2.54
C PRO A 375 6.14 19.04 2.98
N ASP A 376 5.32 19.64 3.84
CA ASP A 376 5.50 21.00 4.31
C ASP A 376 5.86 20.99 5.81
N THR A 377 7.17 20.87 6.06
CA THR A 377 7.74 20.81 7.42
C THR A 377 7.87 22.18 8.08
N VAL A 378 7.71 23.27 7.32
CA VAL A 378 7.83 24.66 7.82
C VAL A 378 6.47 25.35 8.01
N LEU A 379 5.37 24.67 7.63
CA LEU A 379 4.00 25.15 7.84
C LEU A 379 3.70 25.39 9.31
N LEU A 380 4.21 24.55 10.22
CA LEU A 380 3.99 24.70 11.64
C LEU A 380 4.89 25.82 12.20
N ALA A 381 4.27 26.88 12.75
CA ALA A 381 4.98 28.07 13.22
C ALA A 381 5.60 27.93 14.61
N SER A 382 5.21 26.91 15.38
CA SER A 382 5.72 26.69 16.74
C SER A 382 5.76 25.19 17.06
N PRO A 383 6.79 24.71 17.78
CA PRO A 383 6.87 23.30 18.17
C PRO A 383 5.62 22.85 18.93
N LEU A 384 5.15 21.64 18.63
CA LEU A 384 4.08 21.00 19.39
C LEU A 384 4.63 20.21 20.58
N PRO A 385 3.81 19.97 21.62
CA PRO A 385 4.12 18.99 22.65
C PRO A 385 4.58 17.64 22.07
N ALA A 386 5.57 17.00 22.71
CA ALA A 386 6.21 15.78 22.18
C ALA A 386 5.26 14.60 21.96
N ASN A 387 4.10 14.60 22.61
CA ASN A 387 3.04 13.61 22.44
C ASN A 387 2.14 13.84 21.21
N LEU A 388 2.25 14.99 20.55
CA LEU A 388 1.55 15.26 19.30
C LEU A 388 2.43 14.90 18.09
N ARG A 389 1.75 14.49 17.03
CA ARG A 389 2.33 14.24 15.72
C ARG A 389 1.66 15.17 14.72
N PHE A 390 2.44 15.75 13.83
CA PHE A 390 1.99 16.69 12.82
C PHE A 390 2.65 16.34 11.49
N HIS A 391 1.84 16.13 10.48
CA HIS A 391 2.27 15.88 9.11
C HIS A 391 1.45 16.76 8.18
N ALA A 392 2.08 17.32 7.16
CA ALA A 392 1.39 18.20 6.23
C ALA A 392 1.94 18.05 4.82
N LEU A 393 1.02 18.09 3.86
CA LEU A 393 1.29 18.37 2.46
C LEU A 393 0.88 19.81 2.18
N GLY A 394 1.67 20.53 1.40
CA GLY A 394 1.40 21.93 1.04
C GLY A 394 1.73 22.26 -0.40
N GLU A 395 0.86 23.05 -1.03
CA GLU A 395 1.19 23.90 -2.18
C GLU A 395 1.05 25.35 -1.70
N THR A 396 2.19 26.02 -1.51
CA THR A 396 2.27 27.31 -0.82
C THR A 396 1.28 28.34 -1.38
N GLY A 397 0.43 28.87 -0.51
CA GLY A 397 -0.55 29.90 -0.86
C GLY A 397 -1.88 29.36 -1.41
N LYS A 398 -1.97 28.08 -1.76
CA LYS A 398 -3.13 27.51 -2.47
C LYS A 398 -3.88 26.44 -1.70
N GLN A 399 -3.20 25.40 -1.23
CA GLN A 399 -3.83 24.26 -0.55
C GLN A 399 -2.90 23.59 0.44
N TYR A 400 -3.47 23.07 1.52
CA TYR A 400 -2.75 22.35 2.56
C TYR A 400 -3.61 21.20 3.09
N GLY A 401 -3.01 20.02 3.21
CA GLY A 401 -3.57 18.87 3.92
C GLY A 401 -2.75 18.65 5.17
N ILE A 402 -3.38 18.67 6.34
CA ILE A 402 -2.70 18.53 7.64
C ILE A 402 -3.32 17.36 8.38
N TYR A 403 -2.46 16.54 9.00
CA TYR A 403 -2.87 15.50 9.94
C TYR A 403 -2.20 15.72 11.29
N VAL A 404 -3.02 15.76 12.34
CA VAL A 404 -2.56 15.91 13.72
C VAL A 404 -3.21 14.87 14.63
N TYR A 405 -2.42 14.23 15.50
CA TYR A 405 -2.95 13.30 16.48
C TYR A 405 -2.11 13.23 17.75
N ASN A 406 -2.74 12.80 18.85
CA ASN A 406 -2.05 12.53 20.11
C ASN A 406 -1.67 11.04 20.21
N ARG A 407 -0.37 10.78 20.38
CA ARG A 407 0.19 9.42 20.50
C ARG A 407 -0.20 8.73 21.81
N ASN A 408 -0.58 9.48 22.83
CA ASN A 408 -0.90 8.94 24.16
C ASN A 408 -2.36 8.48 24.29
N HIS A 409 -3.19 8.64 23.25
CA HIS A 409 -4.62 8.27 23.26
C HIS A 409 -5.33 8.76 24.54
N PRO A 410 -5.35 10.09 24.79
CA PRO A 410 -5.94 10.62 26.02
C PRO A 410 -7.40 10.20 26.12
N LYS A 411 -7.84 9.82 27.33
CA LYS A 411 -9.22 9.41 27.60
C LYS A 411 -10.24 10.54 27.45
N ARG A 412 -9.78 11.78 27.34
CA ARG A 412 -10.59 12.99 27.21
C ARG A 412 -10.02 13.86 26.09
N ASN A 413 -10.90 14.63 25.46
CA ASN A 413 -10.51 15.61 24.46
C ASN A 413 -9.74 16.76 25.13
N GLU A 414 -8.66 17.21 24.49
CA GLU A 414 -7.85 18.35 24.93
C GLU A 414 -7.82 19.38 23.79
N PRO A 415 -8.10 20.67 24.05
CA PRO A 415 -8.02 21.70 23.03
C PRO A 415 -6.57 21.87 22.53
N LEU A 416 -6.40 22.11 21.22
CA LEU A 416 -5.10 22.25 20.56
C LEU A 416 -5.02 23.50 19.68
N THR A 417 -4.25 24.49 20.09
CA THR A 417 -3.96 25.62 19.21
C THR A 417 -2.81 25.26 18.25
N LEU A 418 -3.06 25.39 16.94
CA LEU A 418 -2.06 25.22 15.89
C LEU A 418 -1.71 26.57 15.29
N SER A 419 -0.45 26.97 15.41
CA SER A 419 0.05 28.16 14.72
C SER A 419 0.65 27.78 13.37
N LEU A 420 0.16 28.37 12.27
CA LEU A 420 0.57 28.03 10.91
C LEU A 420 1.17 29.23 10.16
N ASN A 421 2.28 29.00 9.46
CA ASN A 421 2.97 29.94 8.58
C ASN A 421 2.28 30.00 7.21
N LEU A 422 1.09 30.60 7.15
CA LEU A 422 0.36 30.80 5.89
C LEU A 422 0.68 32.14 5.23
N PRO A 423 0.94 32.17 3.91
CA PRO A 423 1.06 33.41 3.14
C PRO A 423 -0.17 34.32 3.24
N GLY A 424 -0.03 35.56 2.77
CA GLY A 424 -1.15 36.49 2.59
C GLY A 424 -2.24 35.92 1.68
N GLY A 425 -3.40 35.53 2.23
CA GLY A 425 -4.53 35.06 1.42
C GLY A 425 -5.83 34.84 2.22
N ARG A 426 -6.89 34.50 1.49
CA ARG A 426 -8.19 34.05 2.02
C ARG A 426 -8.26 32.54 1.95
N TYR A 427 -8.48 31.89 3.09
CA TYR A 427 -8.52 30.45 3.20
C TYR A 427 -9.87 29.97 3.74
N ARG A 428 -10.35 28.83 3.22
CA ARG A 428 -11.40 28.01 3.82
C ARG A 428 -10.72 26.85 4.55
N ILE A 429 -11.20 26.55 5.74
CA ILE A 429 -10.75 25.40 6.53
C ILE A 429 -11.92 24.42 6.60
N THR A 430 -11.62 23.16 6.34
CA THR A 430 -12.55 22.03 6.45
C THR A 430 -11.89 20.96 7.32
N TYR A 431 -12.67 20.41 8.24
CA TYR A 431 -12.23 19.35 9.15
C TYR A 431 -12.83 18.01 8.74
N VAL A 432 -12.03 16.96 8.83
CA VAL A 432 -12.42 15.58 8.53
C VAL A 432 -12.12 14.72 9.75
N GLU A 433 -13.14 14.05 10.28
CA GLU A 433 -12.97 12.98 11.27
C GLU A 433 -12.42 11.73 10.56
N PRO A 434 -11.16 11.31 10.81
CA PRO A 434 -10.51 10.20 10.10
C PRO A 434 -11.25 8.87 10.22
N GLU A 435 -12.10 8.73 11.23
CA GLU A 435 -12.83 7.50 11.52
C GLU A 435 -14.15 7.36 10.74
N THR A 436 -14.83 8.47 10.44
CA THR A 436 -16.22 8.43 9.94
C THR A 436 -16.46 9.28 8.69
N ASN A 437 -15.47 10.07 8.26
CA ASN A 437 -15.61 11.10 7.22
C ASN A 437 -16.66 12.18 7.54
N ARG A 438 -17.09 12.32 8.80
CA ARG A 438 -18.03 13.38 9.15
C ARG A 438 -17.33 14.73 9.02
N PRO A 439 -17.85 15.65 8.18
CA PRO A 439 -17.38 17.02 8.21
C PRO A 439 -17.81 17.64 9.53
N GLU A 440 -16.88 18.21 10.30
CA GLU A 440 -17.31 19.13 11.36
C GLU A 440 -17.82 20.41 10.71
N ALA A 441 -18.90 20.98 11.27
CA ALA A 441 -19.49 22.21 10.75
C ALA A 441 -18.39 23.25 10.57
N ALA A 442 -18.13 23.63 9.32
CA ALA A 442 -17.11 24.63 9.04
C ALA A 442 -17.48 25.88 9.82
N GLU A 443 -16.63 26.28 10.78
CA GLU A 443 -16.70 27.64 11.28
C GLU A 443 -16.61 28.54 10.06
N LYS A 444 -17.66 29.32 9.81
CA LYS A 444 -17.62 30.39 8.83
C LYS A 444 -16.54 31.33 9.35
N THR A 445 -15.32 31.18 8.84
CA THR A 445 -14.26 32.15 9.09
C THR A 445 -14.85 33.51 8.72
N PRO A 446 -14.89 34.48 9.66
CA PRO A 446 -15.29 35.82 9.30
C PRO A 446 -14.42 36.25 8.13
N ALA A 447 -15.02 36.87 7.11
CA ALA A 447 -14.27 37.39 5.97
C ALA A 447 -13.04 38.15 6.52
N PHE A 448 -11.83 37.62 6.29
CA PHE A 448 -10.62 38.31 6.71
C PHE A 448 -10.55 39.60 5.89
N ARG A 449 -10.95 40.68 6.55
CA ARG A 449 -11.16 42.00 5.96
C ARG A 449 -9.82 42.55 5.47
N ARG A 450 -9.91 43.38 4.43
CA ARG A 450 -8.82 44.16 3.84
C ARG A 450 -7.92 44.76 4.92
N PHE A 451 -6.61 44.68 4.69
CA PHE A 451 -5.68 45.69 5.22
C PHE A 451 -6.15 47.07 4.74
N GLY A 452 -6.36 48.01 5.67
CA GLY A 452 -6.67 49.42 5.36
C GLY A 452 -7.75 50.12 6.20
N ASP A 453 -8.01 49.71 7.44
CA ASP A 453 -8.87 50.44 8.38
C ASP A 453 -8.00 51.41 9.24
N PRO A 454 -8.26 52.73 9.27
CA PRO A 454 -7.43 53.70 10.00
C PRO A 454 -7.49 53.58 11.53
N ASP A 455 -8.50 52.90 12.09
CA ASP A 455 -8.78 52.92 13.53
C ASP A 455 -8.66 51.53 14.21
N ASN A 456 -7.47 50.92 14.23
CA ASN A 456 -7.02 50.00 15.30
C ASN A 456 -5.51 49.65 15.15
N PRO A 457 -4.75 49.41 16.24
CA PRO A 457 -3.30 49.47 16.21
C PRO A 457 -2.67 48.25 15.53
N ARG A 458 -1.88 48.58 14.49
CA ARG A 458 -0.67 47.91 13.96
C ARG A 458 -0.33 46.53 14.56
N PHE A 459 -0.53 45.47 13.78
CA PHE A 459 0.28 44.26 13.89
C PHE A 459 1.36 44.26 12.80
N ARG A 460 2.61 44.05 13.24
CA ARG A 460 3.82 44.05 12.40
C ARG A 460 3.83 42.85 11.46
N SER A 461 4.23 43.10 10.22
CA SER A 461 4.65 42.08 9.26
C SER A 461 5.78 41.24 9.86
N GLY A 462 5.58 39.92 9.99
CA GLY A 462 6.67 39.01 10.33
C GLY A 462 6.32 37.67 11.00
N SER A 463 5.08 37.40 11.41
CA SER A 463 4.80 36.21 12.25
C SER A 463 3.59 35.41 11.77
N GLY A 464 3.71 34.08 11.82
CA GLY A 464 2.68 33.11 11.46
C GLY A 464 1.30 33.39 12.07
N ARG A 465 0.27 32.81 11.46
CA ARG A 465 -1.12 32.97 11.88
C ARG A 465 -1.48 31.90 12.90
N ASN A 466 -2.03 32.30 14.05
CA ASN A 466 -2.51 31.36 15.06
C ASN A 466 -3.92 30.87 14.70
N PHE A 467 -4.13 29.55 14.65
CA PHE A 467 -5.44 28.91 14.55
C PHE A 467 -5.72 28.16 15.84
N THR A 468 -6.80 28.50 16.53
CA THR A 468 -7.25 27.72 17.68
C THR A 468 -8.18 26.62 17.19
N TYR A 469 -7.84 25.36 17.44
CA TYR A 469 -8.69 24.22 17.12
C TYR A 469 -8.96 23.39 18.38
N PRO A 470 -10.20 23.02 18.70
CA PRO A 470 -10.41 21.95 19.67
C PRO A 470 -10.08 20.60 19.00
N MET A 471 -9.15 19.78 19.50
CA MET A 471 -9.08 18.38 19.02
C MET A 471 -10.33 17.64 19.50
N THR A 472 -11.42 17.73 18.74
CA THR A 472 -12.70 17.13 19.05
C THR A 472 -12.76 15.71 18.48
N GLY A 473 -12.69 14.72 19.36
CA GLY A 473 -13.20 13.38 19.10
C GLY A 473 -14.69 13.23 19.44
N SER A 474 -15.38 14.31 19.81
CA SER A 474 -16.82 14.32 20.13
C SER A 474 -17.31 15.74 20.41
N HIS A 475 -18.14 16.29 19.54
CA HIS A 475 -19.10 17.32 19.94
C HIS A 475 -20.31 16.62 20.58
N TRP A 476 -20.55 16.92 21.86
CA TRP A 476 -21.85 16.69 22.48
C TRP A 476 -22.85 17.67 21.85
N VAL A 477 -23.78 17.17 21.02
CA VAL A 477 -25.01 17.93 20.75
C VAL A 477 -25.95 17.69 21.92
N ARG A 478 -26.10 18.69 22.78
CA ARG A 478 -27.09 18.70 23.86
C ARG A 478 -28.48 18.90 23.23
N THR A 479 -29.27 17.84 23.17
CA THR A 479 -30.74 17.94 23.19
C THR A 479 -31.24 17.05 24.32
N ARG A 480 -32.03 17.62 25.24
CA ARG A 480 -32.70 16.90 26.33
C ARG A 480 -33.47 15.70 25.77
N TYR A 481 -33.16 14.48 26.23
CA TYR A 481 -34.03 13.57 27.02
C TYR A 481 -33.42 12.15 27.05
N LEU A 482 -33.27 11.64 28.28
CA LEU A 482 -33.29 10.23 28.75
C LEU A 482 -32.31 9.15 28.22
N ASN A 483 -31.48 8.70 29.18
CA ASN A 483 -31.15 7.33 29.62
C ASN A 483 -30.47 6.27 28.71
N LYS A 484 -29.29 5.88 29.20
CA LYS A 484 -28.62 4.55 29.28
C LYS A 484 -28.08 3.89 27.99
N GLY A 485 -26.75 3.76 27.96
CA GLY A 485 -26.08 2.55 27.47
C GLY A 485 -24.87 2.75 26.56
N ALA A 486 -23.71 2.24 27.01
CA ALA A 486 -22.43 2.01 26.30
C ALA A 486 -21.49 3.22 26.06
N TRP A 487 -20.28 3.11 26.62
CA TRP A 487 -19.15 4.02 26.36
C TRP A 487 -18.18 3.34 25.39
N ILE A 488 -17.95 3.96 24.24
CA ILE A 488 -16.84 3.61 23.31
C ILE A 488 -15.79 4.71 23.42
N SER A 489 -14.57 4.32 23.79
CA SER A 489 -13.39 5.20 23.82
C SER A 489 -13.01 5.60 22.38
N ARG A 490 -13.12 6.89 22.05
CA ARG A 490 -12.77 7.45 20.73
C ARG A 490 -11.32 7.94 20.70
N SER A 491 -10.63 7.75 19.58
CA SER A 491 -9.25 8.23 19.39
C SER A 491 -9.23 9.70 18.95
N VAL A 492 -8.32 10.50 19.52
CA VAL A 492 -8.14 11.91 19.19
C VAL A 492 -7.19 12.08 17.99
N SER A 493 -7.73 12.18 16.78
CA SER A 493 -7.00 12.46 15.52
C SER A 493 -7.86 13.26 14.56
N THR A 494 -7.28 14.18 13.78
CA THR A 494 -8.04 15.04 12.84
C THR A 494 -7.27 15.27 11.54
N GLY A 495 -7.96 15.11 10.41
CA GLY A 495 -7.53 15.60 9.10
C GLY A 495 -8.07 17.01 8.86
N ILE A 496 -7.24 17.92 8.34
CA ILE A 496 -7.60 19.31 8.08
C ILE A 496 -7.25 19.63 6.63
N LEU A 497 -8.21 20.13 5.88
CA LEU A 497 -8.03 20.66 4.54
C LEU A 497 -8.16 22.18 4.57
N ILE A 498 -7.13 22.89 4.08
CA ILE A 498 -7.14 24.33 3.90
C ILE A 498 -7.05 24.63 2.41
N THR A 499 -8.01 25.37 1.85
CA THR A 499 -8.04 25.76 0.43
C THR A 499 -8.15 27.27 0.28
N SER A 500 -7.42 27.85 -0.67
CA SER A 500 -7.57 29.25 -1.05
C SER A 500 -8.94 29.47 -1.73
N ARG A 501 -9.59 30.61 -1.46
CA ARG A 501 -10.72 31.04 -2.29
C ARG A 501 -10.18 31.92 -3.42
N SER A 502 -10.43 31.51 -4.66
CA SER A 502 -10.28 32.35 -5.86
C SER A 502 -11.14 33.60 -5.76
#